data_AF-A0A2M7AZH9-F1
#
_entry.id   AF-A0A2M7AZH9-F1
#
_cell.length_a   1.000
_cell.length_b   1.000
_cell.length_c   1.000
_cell.angle_alpha   90.00
_cell.angle_beta   90.00
_cell.angle_gamma   90.00
#
_symmetry.space_group_name_H-M   'P 1'
#
loop_
_entity.id
_entity.type
_entity.pdbx_description
1 polymer ?
#
loop_
_entity_poly.entity_id
_entity_poly.type
_entity_poly.pdbx_seq_one_letter_code
_entity_poly.pdbx_strand_id
1 'polypeptide(L)'
;MPEFKYAKGRVVESLQYIATELKEFEQDYASKTWQDYQDDKKLQKLIDRTVENILTALIEVCGTILTQENIPVENYTQVFSECAKKLGFSKEEQETLAKLALQRNR
;
A
#
# COMPACT_ATOMS: atom_id res chain seq x y z
N MET A 1 17.56 -5.36 22.52
CA MET A 1 16.61 -4.81 21.54
C MET A 1 17.33 -3.95 20.49
N PRO A 2 18.01 -4.55 19.50
CA PRO A 2 18.61 -3.84 18.36
C PRO A 2 17.63 -3.61 17.19
N GLU A 3 16.54 -4.37 17.13
CA GLU A 3 15.61 -4.44 15.98
C GLU A 3 14.79 -3.16 15.75
N PHE A 4 14.53 -2.37 16.81
CA PHE A 4 13.71 -1.15 16.71
C PHE A 4 14.36 -0.03 15.91
N LYS A 5 15.69 0.09 15.91
CA LYS A 5 16.40 1.11 15.10
C LYS A 5 16.35 0.77 13.60
N TYR A 6 16.32 -0.51 13.25
CA TYR A 6 16.22 -0.99 11.88
C TYR A 6 14.83 -0.72 11.27
N ALA A 7 13.77 -0.95 12.05
CA ALA A 7 12.39 -0.76 11.59
C ALA A 7 12.04 0.70 11.25
N LYS A 8 12.61 1.68 11.96
CA LYS A 8 12.36 3.12 11.66
C LYS A 8 12.96 3.58 10.34
N GLY A 9 14.17 3.10 9.99
CA GLY A 9 14.77 3.39 8.68
C GLY A 9 13.92 2.86 7.54
N ARG A 10 13.38 1.65 7.71
CA ARG A 10 12.50 1.01 6.73
C ARG A 10 11.21 1.76 6.45
N VAL A 11 10.55 2.35 7.46
CA VAL A 11 9.31 3.12 7.22
C VAL A 11 9.58 4.32 6.32
N VAL A 12 10.68 5.04 6.54
CA VAL A 12 11.05 6.20 5.71
C VAL A 12 11.37 5.77 4.28
N GLU A 13 12.15 4.70 4.13
CA GLU A 13 12.48 4.14 2.81
C GLU A 13 11.22 3.65 2.06
N SER A 14 10.32 2.94 2.73
CA SER A 14 9.05 2.48 2.15
C SER A 14 8.14 3.64 1.75
N LEU A 15 8.06 4.71 2.56
CA LEU A 15 7.30 5.91 2.20
C LEU A 15 7.89 6.63 0.99
N GLN A 16 9.22 6.74 0.91
CA GLN A 16 9.89 7.33 -0.24
C GLN A 16 9.69 6.48 -1.51
N TYR A 17 9.72 5.17 -1.37
CA TYR A 17 9.41 4.23 -2.43
C TYR A 17 7.97 4.40 -2.93
N ILE A 18 6.98 4.40 -2.04
CA ILE A 18 5.56 4.64 -2.37
C ILE A 18 5.39 5.97 -3.11
N ALA A 19 6.00 7.05 -2.62
CA ALA A 19 5.89 8.36 -3.24
C ALA A 19 6.50 8.38 -4.67
N THR A 20 7.56 7.61 -4.89
CA THR A 20 8.20 7.49 -6.21
C THR A 20 7.30 6.70 -7.16
N GLU A 21 6.81 5.54 -6.74
CA GLU A 21 5.92 4.70 -7.55
C GLU A 21 4.61 5.43 -7.89
N LEU A 22 4.03 6.19 -6.97
CA LEU A 22 2.84 7.01 -7.24
C LEU A 22 3.10 8.08 -8.29
N LYS A 23 4.27 8.72 -8.24
CA LYS A 23 4.68 9.73 -9.23
C LYS A 23 4.89 9.12 -10.60
N GLU A 24 5.57 7.97 -10.67
CA GLU A 24 5.77 7.24 -11.93
C GLU A 24 4.42 6.76 -12.50
N PHE A 25 3.53 6.24 -11.66
CA PHE A 25 2.19 5.84 -12.05
C PHE A 25 1.40 7.01 -12.68
N GLU A 26 1.43 8.18 -12.04
CA GLU A 26 0.77 9.37 -12.56
C GLU A 26 1.38 9.81 -13.91
N GLN A 27 2.70 9.81 -14.02
CA GLN A 27 3.40 10.24 -15.24
C GLN A 27 3.16 9.29 -16.42
N ASP A 28 3.23 7.99 -16.18
CA ASP A 28 3.20 6.98 -17.25
C ASP A 28 1.78 6.57 -17.63
N TYR A 29 0.83 6.65 -16.69
CA TYR A 29 -0.50 6.06 -16.85
C TYR A 29 -1.67 7.04 -16.76
N ALA A 30 -1.50 8.29 -16.31
CA ALA A 30 -2.63 9.23 -16.17
C ALA A 30 -3.37 9.52 -17.49
N SER A 31 -2.69 9.42 -18.64
CA SER A 31 -3.30 9.63 -19.95
C SER A 31 -3.86 8.36 -20.58
N LYS A 32 -3.72 7.19 -19.94
CA LYS A 32 -4.16 5.90 -20.50
C LYS A 32 -5.65 5.72 -20.27
N THR A 33 -6.33 5.24 -21.30
CA THR A 33 -7.75 4.91 -21.22
C THR A 33 -7.94 3.46 -20.78
N TRP A 34 -9.16 3.13 -20.38
CA TRP A 34 -9.54 1.74 -20.12
C TRP A 34 -9.30 0.84 -21.34
N GLN A 35 -9.50 1.37 -22.55
CA GLN A 35 -9.29 0.60 -23.77
C GLN A 35 -7.80 0.31 -24.01
N ASP A 36 -6.91 1.29 -23.78
CA ASP A 36 -5.45 1.06 -23.84
C ASP A 36 -5.03 -0.05 -22.89
N TYR A 37 -5.58 -0.05 -21.67
CA TYR A 37 -5.32 -1.08 -20.67
C TYR A 37 -5.82 -2.47 -21.11
N GLN A 38 -7.00 -2.58 -21.72
CA GLN A 38 -7.55 -3.86 -22.16
C GLN A 38 -6.84 -4.43 -23.40
N ASP A 39 -6.43 -3.56 -24.31
CA ASP A 39 -5.88 -3.95 -25.61
C ASP A 39 -4.36 -4.21 -25.56
N ASP A 40 -3.66 -3.69 -24.55
CA ASP A 40 -2.21 -3.92 -24.32
C ASP A 40 -1.93 -4.73 -23.04
N LYS A 41 -1.69 -6.03 -23.21
CA LYS A 41 -1.34 -6.96 -22.11
C LYS A 41 -0.06 -6.58 -21.38
N LYS A 42 0.89 -5.92 -22.04
CA LYS A 42 2.14 -5.50 -21.39
C LYS A 42 1.86 -4.30 -20.49
N LEU A 43 1.11 -3.33 -21.00
CA LEU A 43 0.66 -2.17 -20.22
C LEU A 43 -0.14 -2.62 -18.99
N GLN A 44 -1.12 -3.52 -19.18
CA GLN A 44 -1.89 -4.11 -18.08
C GLN A 44 -1.00 -4.66 -16.97
N LYS A 45 -0.06 -5.55 -17.32
CA LYS A 45 0.85 -6.15 -16.33
C LYS A 45 1.72 -5.14 -15.59
N LEU A 46 2.15 -4.09 -16.27
CA LEU A 46 2.95 -3.03 -15.66
C LEU A 46 2.11 -2.24 -14.65
N ILE A 47 0.91 -1.82 -15.05
CA ILE A 47 -0.04 -1.11 -14.18
C ILE A 47 -0.38 -1.95 -12.95
N ASP A 48 -0.77 -3.22 -13.14
CA ASP A 48 -1.12 -4.13 -12.06
C ASP A 48 0.06 -4.31 -11.09
N ARG A 49 1.28 -4.46 -11.63
CA ARG A 49 2.49 -4.62 -10.82
C ARG A 49 2.84 -3.37 -10.01
N THR A 50 2.72 -2.18 -10.60
CA THR A 50 2.94 -0.91 -9.89
C THR A 50 1.95 -0.75 -8.73
N VAL A 51 0.67 -1.06 -8.97
CA VAL A 51 -0.35 -1.04 -7.91
C VAL A 51 -0.03 -2.07 -6.81
N GLU A 52 0.33 -3.30 -7.17
CA GLU A 52 0.72 -4.35 -6.21
C GLU A 52 1.91 -3.92 -5.34
N ASN A 53 2.93 -3.31 -5.95
CA ASN A 53 4.12 -2.81 -5.27
C ASN A 53 3.78 -1.70 -4.26
N ILE A 54 2.97 -0.71 -4.67
CA ILE A 54 2.51 0.38 -3.79
C ILE A 54 1.74 -0.19 -2.59
N LEU A 55 0.80 -1.10 -2.84
CA LEU A 55 0.00 -1.71 -1.77
C LEU A 55 0.86 -2.56 -0.83
N THR A 56 1.85 -3.28 -1.36
CA THR A 56 2.77 -4.08 -0.54
C THR A 56 3.61 -3.19 0.37
N ALA A 57 4.20 -2.11 -0.15
CA ALA A 57 4.96 -1.18 0.66
C ALA A 57 4.08 -0.48 1.72
N LEU A 58 2.81 -0.17 1.38
CA LEU A 58 1.87 0.40 2.33
C LEU A 58 1.53 -0.57 3.46
N ILE A 59 1.35 -1.87 3.15
CA ILE A 59 1.16 -2.92 4.16
C ILE A 59 2.36 -3.00 5.10
N GLU A 60 3.58 -2.91 4.58
CA GLU A 60 4.80 -2.93 5.40
C GLU A 60 4.86 -1.74 6.37
N VAL A 61 4.53 -0.54 5.90
CA VAL A 61 4.45 0.66 6.74
C VAL A 61 3.40 0.49 7.83
N CYS A 62 2.17 0.13 7.47
CA CYS A 62 1.08 -0.09 8.42
C CYS A 62 1.41 -1.20 9.44
N GLY A 63 1.93 -2.33 8.97
CA GLY A 63 2.34 -3.45 9.81
C GLY A 63 3.47 -3.07 10.78
N THR A 64 4.42 -2.25 10.34
CA THR A 64 5.48 -1.74 11.21
C THR A 64 4.92 -0.83 12.30
N ILE A 65 4.00 0.08 11.97
CA ILE A 65 3.33 0.96 12.94
C ILE A 65 2.58 0.12 13.99
N LEU A 66 1.78 -0.85 13.54
CA LEU A 66 0.99 -1.70 14.44
C LEU A 66 1.88 -2.57 15.35
N THR A 67 2.99 -3.08 14.82
CA THR A 67 3.97 -3.84 15.60
C THR A 67 4.62 -2.97 16.68
N GLN A 68 4.94 -1.71 16.39
CA GLN A 68 5.48 -0.78 17.39
C GLN A 68 4.50 -0.49 18.52
N GLU A 69 3.20 -0.50 18.21
CA GLU A 69 2.11 -0.30 19.15
C GLU A 69 1.66 -1.61 19.84
N ASN A 70 2.33 -2.72 19.53
CA ASN A 70 2.04 -4.05 20.07
C ASN A 70 0.60 -4.53 19.75
N ILE A 71 0.08 -4.13 18.59
CA ILE A 71 -1.25 -4.51 18.09
C ILE A 71 -1.10 -5.73 17.17
N PRO A 72 -1.63 -6.90 17.55
CA PRO A 72 -1.57 -8.10 16.71
C PRO A 72 -2.57 -7.98 15.54
N VAL A 73 -2.15 -8.47 14.37
CA VAL A 73 -2.96 -8.56 13.15
C VAL A 73 -2.65 -9.86 12.42
N GLU A 74 -3.66 -10.45 11.79
CA GLU A 74 -3.61 -11.80 11.21
C GLU A 74 -3.61 -11.79 9.67
N ASN A 75 -4.07 -10.69 9.05
CA ASN A 75 -4.17 -10.57 7.60
C ASN A 75 -4.06 -9.10 7.15
N TYR A 76 -3.85 -8.88 5.85
CA TYR A 76 -3.65 -7.53 5.30
C TYR A 76 -4.86 -6.61 5.44
N THR A 77 -6.08 -7.16 5.43
CA THR A 77 -7.30 -6.38 5.67
C THR A 77 -7.27 -5.78 7.07
N GLN A 78 -6.89 -6.58 8.08
CA GLN A 78 -6.72 -6.13 9.46
C GLN A 78 -5.56 -5.13 9.61
N VAL A 79 -4.45 -5.32 8.89
CA VAL A 79 -3.33 -4.37 8.87
C VAL A 79 -3.82 -2.96 8.49
N PHE A 80 -4.62 -2.85 7.44
CA PHE A 80 -5.16 -1.54 7.03
C PHE A 80 -6.24 -1.01 7.97
N SER A 81 -7.20 -1.83 8.39
CA SER A 81 -8.29 -1.34 9.25
C SER A 81 -7.79 -0.88 10.62
N GLU A 82 -6.92 -1.65 11.28
CA GLU A 82 -6.38 -1.28 12.59
C GLU A 82 -5.42 -0.10 12.48
N CYS A 83 -4.63 0.00 11.41
CA CYS A 83 -3.76 1.15 11.21
C CYS A 83 -4.57 2.43 10.95
N ALA A 84 -5.61 2.39 10.11
CA ALA A 84 -6.49 3.53 9.86
C ALA A 84 -7.20 3.99 11.14
N LYS A 85 -7.73 3.04 11.93
CA LYS A 85 -8.32 3.32 13.23
C LYS A 85 -7.33 3.99 14.18
N LYS A 86 -6.08 3.51 14.23
CA LYS A 86 -5.02 4.09 15.06
C LYS A 86 -4.65 5.52 14.63
N LEU A 87 -4.66 5.79 13.33
CA LEU A 87 -4.40 7.12 12.76
C LEU A 87 -5.61 8.07 12.88
N GLY A 88 -6.73 7.61 13.45
CA GLY A 88 -7.91 8.44 13.71
C GLY A 88 -8.83 8.63 12.50
N PHE A 89 -8.75 7.75 11.50
CA PHE A 89 -9.59 7.82 10.31
C PHE A 89 -11.04 7.50 10.66
N SER A 90 -11.99 8.05 9.90
CA SER A 90 -13.41 7.72 10.02
C SER A 90 -13.69 6.25 9.70
N LYS A 91 -14.86 5.74 10.09
CA LYS A 91 -15.25 4.34 9.78
C LYS A 91 -15.31 4.09 8.27
N GLU A 92 -15.79 5.06 7.50
CA GLU A 92 -15.88 4.97 6.04
C GLU A 92 -14.49 4.88 5.38
N GLU A 93 -13.54 5.69 5.85
CA GLU A 93 -12.15 5.65 5.38
C GLU A 93 -11.47 4.33 5.78
N GLN A 94 -11.73 3.81 6.98
CA GLN A 94 -11.23 2.50 7.42
C GLN A 94 -11.71 1.38 6.50
N GLU A 95 -13.01 1.34 6.18
CA GLU A 95 -13.58 0.36 5.25
C GLU A 95 -13.00 0.49 3.84
N THR A 96 -12.79 1.72 3.38
CA THR A 96 -12.22 2.01 2.06
C THR A 96 -10.78 1.50 1.98
N LEU A 97 -9.95 1.80 2.99
CA LEU A 97 -8.57 1.35 3.04
C LEU A 97 -8.47 -0.18 3.16
N ALA A 98 -9.33 -0.80 3.98
CA ALA A 98 -9.39 -2.25 4.13
C ALA A 98 -9.69 -2.97 2.80
N LYS A 99 -10.52 -2.37 1.92
CA LYS A 99 -10.81 -2.94 0.58
C LYS A 99 -9.59 -2.94 -0.35
N LEU A 100 -8.60 -2.07 -0.14
CA LEU A 100 -7.38 -2.07 -0.95
C LEU A 100 -6.54 -3.33 -0.73
N ALA A 101 -6.62 -3.96 0.46
CA ALA A 101 -5.96 -5.25 0.71
C ALA A 101 -6.43 -6.35 -0.25
N LEU A 102 -7.67 -6.25 -0.77
CA LEU A 102 -8.21 -7.20 -1.74
C LEU A 102 -7.58 -7.04 -3.14
N GLN A 103 -7.13 -5.83 -3.49
CA GLN A 103 -6.50 -5.58 -4.79
C GLN A 103 -5.08 -6.17 -4.88
N ARG A 104 -4.42 -6.38 -3.74
CA ARG A 104 -3.11 -7.02 -3.68
C ARG A 104 -3.12 -8.52 -4.01
N ASN A 105 -4.29 -9.17 -3.99
CA ASN A 105 -4.45 -10.60 -4.24
C ASN A 105 -5.15 -10.92 -5.59
N ARG A 106 -5.34 -9.93 -6.46
CA ARG A 106 -5.97 -10.09 -7.78
C ARG A 106 -4.93 -10.26 -8.87
#